data_AF-A0A0H1R0Q1-F1
#
_entry.id   AF-A0A0H1R0Q1-F1
#
_cell.length_a   1.000
_cell.length_b   1.000
_cell.length_c   1.000
_cell.angle_alpha   90.00
_cell.angle_beta   90.00
_cell.angle_gamma   90.00
#
_symmetry.space_group_name_H-M   'P 1'
#
loop_
_entity.id
_entity.type
_entity.pdbx_description
1 polymer ?
#
loop_
_entity_poly.entity_id
_entity_poly.type
_entity_poly.pdbx_seq_one_letter_code
_entity_poly.pdbx_strand_id
1 'polypeptide(L)'
;MYVLVAPCIQNPARRARGITTDEDLRYFRRAMERCRRFSIEMVPLPCPETIYLGADRSPGSFVERLATDEFAALLDRLEAEIRAVIRDRGEPPLAIVGVDSSPTCGVNATYYSSEKQPGRGAFLARFLEIPAIDVKEFARYRVYLAAPLFSEAEQTYNLALRELLEAHLFDVYLPQEVGDTSHTRCREEHRDIFAQHTAALRDVDTVVAVIDGADADSGTSWEMGYAHALGKKVVALRTDFRVVGHHERVNLMLEESARVVTRKEDLPRALGSPLPASG
;
A
#
# COMPACT_ATOMS: atom_id res chain seq x y z
N MET A 1 -13.87 -2.99 11.69
CA MET A 1 -13.05 -3.26 10.50
C MET A 1 -11.97 -4.28 10.83
N TYR A 2 -11.75 -5.27 9.96
CA TYR A 2 -10.68 -6.24 10.15
C TYR A 2 -10.09 -6.70 8.82
N VAL A 3 -8.89 -7.26 8.88
CA VAL A 3 -8.26 -7.96 7.75
C VAL A 3 -7.99 -9.41 8.15
N LEU A 4 -8.11 -10.31 7.17
CA LEU A 4 -7.55 -11.66 7.30
C LEU A 4 -6.06 -11.56 6.96
N VAL A 5 -5.19 -12.15 7.78
CA VAL A 5 -3.74 -11.98 7.63
C VAL A 5 -3.05 -13.32 7.51
N ALA A 6 -2.16 -13.46 6.54
CA ALA A 6 -1.25 -14.60 6.48
C ALA A 6 -0.43 -14.67 7.79
N PRO A 7 -0.41 -15.81 8.50
CA PRO A 7 0.12 -15.88 9.86
C PRO A 7 1.64 -15.64 9.93
N CYS A 8 2.34 -15.74 8.80
CA CYS A 8 3.75 -15.40 8.70
C CYS A 8 4.06 -13.90 8.89
N ILE A 9 3.07 -13.03 8.69
CA ILE A 9 3.23 -11.58 8.93
C ILE A 9 3.38 -11.32 10.44
N GLN A 10 2.66 -12.06 11.27
CA GLN A 10 2.74 -11.95 12.74
C GLN A 10 3.82 -12.87 13.33
N ASN A 11 4.08 -14.02 12.69
CA ASN A 11 5.10 -14.97 13.12
C ASN A 11 5.92 -15.46 11.91
N PRO A 12 7.04 -14.78 11.58
CA PRO A 12 7.86 -15.09 10.42
C PRO A 12 8.40 -16.53 10.38
N ALA A 13 8.50 -17.21 11.53
CA ALA A 13 8.92 -18.61 11.62
C ALA A 13 7.93 -19.60 10.98
N ARG A 14 6.73 -19.14 10.56
CA ARG A 14 5.77 -19.93 9.77
C ARG A 14 6.16 -20.07 8.29
N ARG A 15 7.08 -19.23 7.80
CA ARG A 15 7.61 -19.35 6.42
C ARG A 15 8.61 -20.50 6.35
N ALA A 16 8.76 -21.08 5.16
CA ALA A 16 9.81 -22.06 4.91
C ALA A 16 11.20 -21.50 5.27
N ARG A 17 12.14 -22.39 5.57
CA ARG A 17 13.50 -22.00 5.91
C ARG A 17 14.18 -21.23 4.76
N GLY A 18 14.95 -20.21 5.13
CA GLY A 18 15.87 -19.52 4.22
C GLY A 18 15.23 -18.56 3.21
N ILE A 19 13.91 -18.34 3.25
CA ILE A 19 13.22 -17.46 2.28
C ILE A 19 12.75 -16.11 2.85
N THR A 20 12.90 -15.90 4.15
CA THR A 20 12.51 -14.63 4.80
C THR A 20 13.69 -13.68 4.81
N THR A 21 13.53 -12.53 4.15
CA THR A 21 14.57 -11.48 4.07
C THR A 21 14.32 -10.39 5.12
N ASP A 22 15.34 -9.57 5.41
CA ASP A 22 15.20 -8.38 6.27
C ASP A 22 14.18 -7.37 5.71
N GLU A 23 14.10 -7.28 4.39
CA GLU A 23 13.07 -6.48 3.72
C GLU A 23 11.66 -6.99 4.04
N ASP A 24 11.43 -8.31 3.97
CA ASP A 24 10.13 -8.88 4.30
C ASP A 24 9.75 -8.58 5.76
N LEU A 25 10.70 -8.74 6.69
CA LEU A 25 10.49 -8.43 8.10
C LEU A 25 10.16 -6.96 8.34
N ARG A 26 10.75 -6.05 7.57
CA ARG A 26 10.40 -4.62 7.60
C ARG A 26 8.96 -4.42 7.12
N TYR A 27 8.56 -5.01 6.01
CA TYR A 27 7.18 -4.89 5.51
C TYR A 27 6.14 -5.51 6.46
N PHE A 28 6.45 -6.64 7.08
CA PHE A 28 5.55 -7.27 8.07
C PHE A 28 5.33 -6.34 9.27
N ARG A 29 6.41 -5.75 9.81
CA ARG A 29 6.31 -4.78 10.91
C ARG A 29 5.47 -3.56 10.52
N ARG A 30 5.66 -3.05 9.32
CA ARG A 30 4.92 -1.88 8.82
C ARG A 30 3.44 -2.18 8.55
N ALA A 31 3.10 -3.37 8.07
CA ALA A 31 1.71 -3.81 7.96
C ALA A 31 1.03 -3.88 9.33
N MET A 32 1.71 -4.43 10.35
CA MET A 32 1.20 -4.44 11.73
C MET A 32 1.08 -3.02 12.32
N GLU A 33 1.99 -2.12 11.96
CA GLU A 33 1.91 -0.70 12.34
C GLU A 33 0.70 -0.01 11.70
N ARG A 34 0.44 -0.24 10.41
CA ARG A 34 -0.77 0.25 9.72
C ARG A 34 -2.02 -0.20 10.46
N CYS A 35 -2.12 -1.49 10.78
CA CYS A 35 -3.27 -2.03 11.51
C CYS A 35 -3.46 -1.35 12.86
N ARG A 36 -2.39 -1.12 13.63
CA ARG A 36 -2.46 -0.39 14.90
C ARG A 36 -2.86 1.07 14.71
N ARG A 37 -2.27 1.76 13.72
CA ARG A 37 -2.51 3.18 13.43
C ARG A 37 -3.97 3.46 13.11
N PHE A 38 -4.62 2.56 12.37
CA PHE A 38 -6.00 2.72 11.89
C PHE A 38 -7.01 1.82 12.63
N SER A 39 -6.64 1.22 13.76
CA SER A 39 -7.50 0.33 14.53
C SER A 39 -8.13 -0.79 13.69
N ILE A 40 -7.37 -1.36 12.74
CA ILE A 40 -7.78 -2.49 11.92
C ILE A 40 -7.41 -3.77 12.68
N GLU A 41 -8.41 -4.57 13.05
CA GLU A 41 -8.16 -5.85 13.70
C GLU A 41 -7.48 -6.82 12.72
N MET A 42 -6.42 -7.51 13.19
CA MET A 42 -5.74 -8.55 12.43
C MET A 42 -6.26 -9.92 12.84
N VAL A 43 -6.93 -10.62 11.93
CA VAL A 43 -7.46 -11.97 12.15
C VAL A 43 -6.55 -12.96 11.43
N PRO A 44 -5.74 -13.76 12.15
CA PRO A 44 -4.80 -14.66 11.53
C PRO A 44 -5.52 -15.78 10.76
N LEU A 45 -5.12 -15.98 9.51
CA LEU A 45 -5.44 -17.18 8.75
C LEU A 45 -4.63 -18.37 9.26
N PRO A 46 -5.11 -19.62 9.08
CA PRO A 46 -4.28 -20.79 9.22
C PRO A 46 -3.19 -20.78 8.13
N CYS A 47 -2.07 -21.46 8.39
CA CYS A 47 -1.07 -21.74 7.35
C CYS A 47 -1.21 -23.20 6.93
N PRO A 48 -1.84 -23.51 5.79
CA PRO A 48 -2.03 -24.89 5.35
C PRO A 48 -0.69 -25.63 5.22
N GLU A 49 0.32 -25.00 4.64
CA GLU A 49 1.65 -25.60 4.51
C GLU A 49 2.28 -25.93 5.87
N THR A 50 2.15 -25.06 6.88
CA THR A 50 2.72 -25.33 8.21
C THR A 50 1.96 -26.43 8.93
N ILE A 51 0.64 -26.47 8.77
CA ILE A 51 -0.21 -27.50 9.39
C ILE A 51 0.10 -28.87 8.78
N TYR A 52 0.34 -28.92 7.46
CA TYR A 52 0.59 -30.17 6.75
C TYR A 52 2.05 -30.66 6.85
N LEU A 53 3.01 -29.76 6.65
CA LEU A 53 4.43 -30.11 6.50
C LEU A 53 5.26 -29.79 7.75
N GLY A 54 4.67 -29.13 8.75
CA GLY A 54 5.38 -28.58 9.90
C GLY A 54 6.01 -27.20 9.65
N ALA A 55 6.45 -26.57 10.75
CA ALA A 55 7.09 -25.26 10.71
C ALA A 55 8.49 -25.32 10.07
N ASP A 56 9.22 -26.41 10.32
CA ASP A 56 10.62 -26.56 9.91
C ASP A 56 10.76 -27.22 8.53
N ARG A 57 10.17 -26.58 7.51
CA ARG A 57 10.11 -27.10 6.14
C ARG A 57 11.03 -26.32 5.20
N SER A 58 11.60 -27.01 4.21
CA SER A 58 12.27 -26.37 3.07
C SER A 58 11.24 -25.69 2.15
N PRO A 59 11.63 -24.83 1.19
CA PRO A 59 10.74 -24.35 0.14
C PRO A 59 10.34 -25.47 -0.83
N GLY A 60 9.29 -25.27 -1.63
CA GLY A 60 8.90 -26.20 -2.70
C GLY A 60 7.60 -25.77 -3.37
N SER A 61 7.31 -26.37 -4.53
CA SER A 61 6.12 -26.04 -5.33
C SER A 61 4.87 -26.78 -4.83
N PHE A 62 3.69 -26.33 -5.29
CA PHE A 62 2.42 -27.01 -4.98
C PHE A 62 2.41 -28.46 -5.50
N VAL A 63 2.71 -28.66 -6.79
CA VAL A 63 2.67 -29.99 -7.42
C VAL A 63 3.62 -30.99 -6.74
N GLU A 64 4.81 -30.53 -6.35
CA GLU A 64 5.82 -31.38 -5.74
C GLU A 64 5.44 -31.87 -4.33
N ARG A 65 4.68 -31.07 -3.57
CA ARG A 65 4.57 -31.26 -2.10
C ARG A 65 3.17 -31.30 -1.54
N LEU A 66 2.21 -30.75 -2.26
CA LEU A 66 0.88 -30.39 -1.76
C LEU A 66 -0.24 -30.90 -2.66
N ALA A 67 0.05 -31.41 -3.86
CA ALA A 67 -0.95 -31.98 -4.77
C ALA A 67 -1.35 -33.41 -4.34
N THR A 68 -1.94 -33.53 -3.14
CA THR A 68 -2.45 -34.78 -2.58
C THR A 68 -3.90 -34.62 -2.14
N ASP A 69 -4.67 -35.70 -2.15
CA ASP A 69 -6.07 -35.69 -1.69
C ASP A 69 -6.18 -35.30 -0.21
N GLU A 70 -5.21 -35.72 0.60
CA GLU A 70 -5.12 -35.35 2.01
C GLU A 70 -4.96 -33.84 2.20
N PHE A 71 -4.09 -33.21 1.39
CA PHE A 71 -3.91 -31.77 1.45
C PHE A 71 -5.14 -31.02 0.93
N ALA A 72 -5.80 -31.52 -0.11
CA ALA A 72 -7.06 -30.96 -0.59
C ALA A 72 -8.15 -30.98 0.51
N ALA A 73 -8.29 -32.11 1.21
CA ALA A 73 -9.22 -32.24 2.34
C ALA A 73 -8.86 -31.31 3.52
N LEU A 74 -7.56 -31.08 3.77
CA LEU A 74 -7.11 -30.06 4.73
C LEU A 74 -7.57 -28.66 4.30
N LEU A 75 -7.38 -28.29 3.02
CA LEU A 75 -7.82 -26.99 2.53
C LEU A 75 -9.34 -26.81 2.65
N ASP A 76 -10.14 -27.85 2.40
CA ASP A 76 -11.61 -27.83 2.55
C ASP A 76 -12.03 -27.51 3.99
N ARG A 77 -11.39 -28.17 4.95
CA ARG A 77 -11.66 -27.93 6.37
C ARG A 77 -11.25 -26.52 6.80
N LEU A 78 -10.05 -26.06 6.41
CA LEU A 78 -9.57 -24.72 6.74
C LEU A 78 -10.43 -23.63 6.09
N GLU A 79 -10.93 -23.87 4.88
CA GLU A 79 -11.88 -22.97 4.23
C GLU A 79 -13.18 -22.87 5.03
N ALA A 80 -13.76 -24.00 5.43
CA ALA A 80 -14.98 -24.03 6.23
C ALA A 80 -14.82 -23.27 7.57
N GLU A 81 -13.68 -23.44 8.24
CA GLU A 81 -13.33 -22.72 9.47
C GLU A 81 -13.27 -21.21 9.24
N ILE A 82 -12.55 -20.74 8.23
CA ILE A 82 -12.44 -19.30 7.95
C ILE A 82 -13.77 -18.71 7.51
N ARG A 83 -14.57 -19.43 6.71
CA ARG A 83 -15.92 -19.00 6.35
C ARG A 83 -16.83 -18.89 7.58
N ALA A 84 -16.67 -19.77 8.58
CA ALA A 84 -17.38 -19.65 9.84
C ALA A 84 -16.96 -18.38 10.61
N VAL A 85 -15.65 -18.13 10.74
CA VAL A 85 -15.14 -16.90 11.38
C VAL A 85 -15.69 -15.63 10.72
N ILE A 86 -15.74 -15.59 9.38
CA ILE A 86 -16.30 -14.44 8.65
C ILE A 86 -17.80 -14.30 8.95
N ARG A 87 -18.57 -15.40 8.94
CA ARG A 87 -20.00 -15.36 9.26
C ARG A 87 -20.27 -14.88 10.68
N ASP A 88 -19.53 -15.39 11.66
CA ASP A 88 -19.72 -15.08 13.08
C ASP A 88 -19.41 -13.60 13.39
N ARG A 89 -18.54 -12.98 12.59
CA ARG A 89 -18.21 -11.55 12.69
C ARG A 89 -19.29 -10.64 12.11
N GLY A 90 -20.18 -11.15 11.26
CA GLY A 90 -21.30 -10.38 10.69
C GLY A 90 -20.94 -9.35 9.62
N GLU A 91 -19.66 -9.02 9.45
CA GLU A 91 -19.15 -8.10 8.42
C GLU A 91 -18.03 -8.76 7.59
N PRO A 92 -17.92 -8.46 6.29
CA PRO A 92 -16.80 -8.94 5.48
C PRO A 92 -15.48 -8.29 5.91
N PRO A 93 -14.34 -9.00 5.78
CA PRO A 93 -13.03 -8.37 5.98
C PRO A 93 -12.78 -7.32 4.90
N LEU A 94 -11.97 -6.30 5.22
CA LEU A 94 -11.51 -5.32 4.23
C LEU A 94 -10.74 -6.00 3.10
N ALA A 95 -9.83 -6.90 3.47
CA ALA A 95 -9.01 -7.68 2.55
C ALA A 95 -8.37 -8.88 3.26
N ILE A 96 -7.79 -9.77 2.47
CA ILE A 96 -6.77 -10.72 2.87
C ILE A 96 -5.40 -10.09 2.62
N VAL A 97 -4.59 -9.91 3.66
CA VAL A 97 -3.20 -9.47 3.54
C VAL A 97 -2.31 -10.72 3.50
N GLY A 98 -1.80 -11.01 2.31
CA GLY A 98 -0.99 -12.20 2.04
C GLY A 98 0.48 -11.88 1.77
N VAL A 99 1.27 -12.93 1.52
CA VAL A 99 2.68 -12.82 1.13
C VAL A 99 2.85 -13.48 -0.22
N ASP A 100 3.33 -12.73 -1.21
CA ASP A 100 3.43 -13.23 -2.57
C ASP A 100 4.34 -14.45 -2.74
N SER A 101 4.07 -15.21 -3.79
CA SER A 101 4.83 -16.39 -4.20
C SER A 101 4.67 -17.62 -3.30
N SER A 102 3.84 -17.62 -2.25
CA SER A 102 3.54 -18.88 -1.53
C SER A 102 2.63 -19.78 -2.39
N PRO A 103 2.90 -21.10 -2.47
CA PRO A 103 2.03 -22.09 -3.13
C PRO A 103 0.56 -22.03 -2.66
N THR A 104 0.33 -21.71 -1.38
CA THR A 104 -1.02 -21.66 -0.80
C THR A 104 -1.52 -20.24 -0.56
N CYS A 105 -0.63 -19.36 -0.09
CA CYS A 105 -0.96 -18.03 0.40
C CYS A 105 -0.49 -16.88 -0.53
N GLY A 106 0.00 -17.19 -1.73
CA GLY A 106 0.36 -16.20 -2.74
C GLY A 106 -0.84 -15.32 -3.12
N VAL A 107 -0.59 -14.05 -3.38
CA VAL A 107 -1.63 -13.04 -3.64
C VAL A 107 -1.78 -12.78 -5.14
N ASN A 108 -0.72 -12.29 -5.76
CA ASN A 108 -0.63 -11.97 -7.18
C ASN A 108 0.03 -13.10 -7.97
N ALA A 109 0.87 -13.90 -7.32
CA ALA A 109 1.55 -15.02 -7.96
C ALA A 109 1.90 -16.14 -6.97
N THR A 110 2.06 -17.35 -7.50
CA THR A 110 2.25 -18.59 -6.74
C THR A 110 3.23 -19.55 -7.42
N TYR A 111 3.95 -20.36 -6.64
CA TYR A 111 4.74 -21.49 -7.15
C TYR A 111 3.85 -22.74 -7.24
N TYR A 112 3.05 -22.82 -8.29
CA TYR A 112 2.26 -24.02 -8.55
C TYR A 112 3.16 -25.19 -9.00
N SER A 113 4.10 -24.91 -9.90
CA SER A 113 5.16 -25.83 -10.32
C SER A 113 6.54 -25.24 -10.00
N SER A 114 7.60 -25.73 -10.66
CA SER A 114 8.95 -25.16 -10.61
C SER A 114 9.00 -23.69 -11.07
N GLU A 115 7.98 -23.22 -11.79
CA GLU A 115 7.88 -21.85 -12.27
C GLU A 115 6.79 -21.08 -11.53
N LYS A 116 7.04 -19.79 -11.32
CA LYS A 116 6.09 -18.86 -10.71
C LYS A 116 5.00 -18.50 -11.72
N GLN A 117 3.75 -18.65 -11.33
CA GLN A 117 2.59 -18.36 -12.16
C GLN A 117 1.75 -17.22 -11.57
N PRO A 118 1.10 -16.39 -12.40
CA PRO A 118 0.14 -15.40 -11.92
C PRO A 118 -1.07 -16.04 -11.24
N GLY A 119 -1.63 -15.35 -10.26
CA GLY A 119 -2.81 -15.77 -9.52
C GLY A 119 -2.54 -16.12 -8.06
N ARG A 120 -3.62 -16.37 -7.33
CA ARG A 120 -3.59 -16.71 -5.90
C ARG A 120 -3.07 -18.12 -5.68
N GLY A 121 -2.42 -18.34 -4.55
CA GLY A 121 -2.08 -19.67 -4.07
C GLY A 121 -3.34 -20.51 -3.79
N ALA A 122 -3.19 -21.83 -3.73
CA ALA A 122 -4.29 -22.79 -3.69
C ALA A 122 -5.31 -22.56 -2.55
N PHE A 123 -4.88 -21.95 -1.43
CA PHE A 123 -5.78 -21.63 -0.33
C PHE A 123 -6.47 -20.28 -0.53
N LEU A 124 -5.74 -19.22 -0.90
CA LEU A 124 -6.37 -17.91 -1.13
C LEU A 124 -7.25 -17.86 -2.38
N ALA A 125 -7.02 -18.78 -3.33
CA ALA A 125 -7.89 -18.99 -4.49
C ALA A 125 -9.30 -19.46 -4.10
N ARG A 126 -9.53 -19.89 -2.85
CA ARG A 126 -10.86 -20.25 -2.34
C ARG A 126 -11.69 -19.04 -1.90
N PHE A 127 -11.08 -17.86 -1.80
CA PHE A 127 -11.72 -16.64 -1.29
C PHE A 127 -11.70 -15.50 -2.31
N LEU A 128 -11.98 -15.78 -3.59
CA LEU A 128 -11.88 -14.81 -4.69
C LEU A 128 -12.79 -13.59 -4.51
N GLU A 129 -13.89 -13.75 -3.77
CA GLU A 129 -14.82 -12.69 -3.41
C GLU A 129 -14.22 -11.65 -2.45
N ILE A 130 -13.16 -12.01 -1.72
CA ILE A 130 -12.47 -11.12 -0.80
C ILE A 130 -11.25 -10.54 -1.50
N PRO A 131 -11.06 -9.20 -1.52
CA PRO A 131 -9.84 -8.59 -2.04
C PRO A 131 -8.60 -9.17 -1.36
N ALA A 132 -7.53 -9.41 -2.11
CA ALA A 132 -6.25 -9.85 -1.54
C ALA A 132 -5.16 -8.85 -1.92
N ILE A 133 -4.34 -8.47 -0.94
CA ILE A 133 -3.31 -7.44 -1.08
C ILE A 133 -1.99 -8.04 -0.59
N ASP A 134 -0.93 -7.90 -1.38
CA ASP A 134 0.40 -8.31 -0.94
C ASP A 134 0.86 -7.40 0.21
N VAL A 135 1.50 -7.98 1.22
CA VAL A 135 1.93 -7.25 2.41
C VAL A 135 2.86 -6.08 2.10
N LYS A 136 3.67 -6.14 1.03
CA LYS A 136 4.54 -5.02 0.63
C LYS A 136 3.72 -3.84 0.14
N GLU A 137 2.61 -4.10 -0.57
CA GLU A 137 1.66 -3.07 -0.99
C GLU A 137 0.82 -2.58 0.19
N PHE A 138 0.27 -3.49 0.99
CA PHE A 138 -0.54 -3.14 2.16
C PHE A 138 0.25 -2.29 3.18
N ALA A 139 1.55 -2.52 3.31
CA ALA A 139 2.41 -1.76 4.20
C ALA A 139 2.78 -0.36 3.69
N ARG A 140 2.42 0.01 2.45
CA ARG A 140 2.61 1.35 1.88
C ARG A 140 1.39 2.22 2.15
N TYR A 141 1.42 2.96 3.25
CA TYR A 141 0.29 3.78 3.67
C TYR A 141 0.66 5.21 4.08
N ARG A 142 1.95 5.52 4.17
CA ARG A 142 2.42 6.87 4.52
C ARG A 142 2.55 7.71 3.26
N VAL A 143 1.85 8.83 3.21
CA VAL A 143 1.76 9.71 2.06
C VAL A 143 2.32 11.08 2.41
N TYR A 144 3.14 11.64 1.52
CA TYR A 144 3.47 13.07 1.54
C TYR A 144 2.59 13.77 0.51
N LEU A 145 1.82 14.78 0.91
CA LEU A 145 0.99 15.57 0.01
C LEU A 145 1.71 16.85 -0.40
N ALA A 146 2.38 16.79 -1.56
CA ALA A 146 3.04 17.92 -2.20
C ALA A 146 2.01 18.73 -2.99
N ALA A 147 1.80 19.99 -2.64
CA ALA A 147 0.85 20.85 -3.33
C ALA A 147 1.17 22.33 -3.09
N PRO A 148 0.76 23.22 -4.03
CA PRO A 148 0.73 24.65 -3.77
C PRO A 148 -0.07 24.97 -2.49
N LEU A 149 0.37 25.98 -1.72
CA LEU A 149 -0.27 26.39 -0.47
C LEU A 149 -0.31 27.92 -0.30
N PHE A 150 -0.23 28.66 -1.41
CA PHE A 150 -0.08 30.12 -1.42
C PHE A 150 -1.39 30.87 -1.21
N SER A 151 -2.53 30.22 -1.47
CA SER A 151 -3.86 30.79 -1.35
C SER A 151 -4.76 29.97 -0.44
N GLU A 152 -5.79 30.62 0.09
CA GLU A 152 -6.84 29.97 0.89
C GLU A 152 -7.52 28.83 0.11
N ALA A 153 -7.75 29.04 -1.19
CA ALA A 153 -8.34 28.03 -2.06
C ALA A 153 -7.47 26.76 -2.17
N GLU A 154 -6.16 26.93 -2.36
CA GLU A 154 -5.21 25.82 -2.42
C GLU A 154 -5.12 25.09 -1.07
N GLN A 155 -4.98 25.82 0.03
CA GLN A 155 -4.90 25.23 1.37
C GLN A 155 -6.18 24.46 1.73
N THR A 156 -7.35 25.00 1.36
CA THR A 156 -8.65 24.34 1.55
C THR A 156 -8.75 23.07 0.72
N TYR A 157 -8.27 23.12 -0.52
CA TYR A 157 -8.26 21.95 -1.39
C TYR A 157 -7.33 20.85 -0.86
N ASN A 158 -6.14 21.20 -0.37
CA ASN A 158 -5.21 20.26 0.23
C ASN A 158 -5.78 19.57 1.47
N LEU A 159 -6.54 20.30 2.31
CA LEU A 159 -7.26 19.70 3.44
C LEU A 159 -8.30 18.68 2.96
N ALA A 160 -9.08 19.02 1.93
CA ALA A 160 -10.06 18.09 1.36
C ALA A 160 -9.39 16.83 0.75
N LEU A 161 -8.21 16.96 0.15
CA LEU A 161 -7.42 15.82 -0.33
C LEU A 161 -6.91 14.96 0.83
N ARG A 162 -6.39 15.59 1.90
CA ARG A 162 -5.96 14.89 3.12
C ARG A 162 -7.11 14.09 3.71
N GLU A 163 -8.28 14.71 3.90
CA GLU A 163 -9.47 14.05 4.44
C GLU A 163 -9.89 12.85 3.59
N LEU A 164 -9.89 12.99 2.26
CA LEU A 164 -10.18 11.88 1.34
C LEU A 164 -9.20 10.71 1.54
N LEU A 165 -7.90 11.00 1.64
CA LEU A 165 -6.88 9.96 1.79
C LEU A 165 -6.94 9.31 3.18
N GLU A 166 -7.16 10.08 4.24
CA GLU A 166 -7.32 9.56 5.61
C GLU A 166 -8.57 8.68 5.73
N ALA A 167 -9.69 9.04 5.09
CA ALA A 167 -10.88 8.20 5.00
C ALA A 167 -10.61 6.84 4.31
N HIS A 168 -9.55 6.77 3.49
CA HIS A 168 -9.07 5.57 2.82
C HIS A 168 -7.88 4.88 3.52
N LEU A 169 -7.66 5.20 4.81
CA LEU A 169 -6.67 4.58 5.68
C LEU A 169 -5.21 4.83 5.23
N PHE A 170 -4.94 6.05 4.78
CA PHE A 170 -3.59 6.58 4.54
C PHE A 170 -3.20 7.57 5.64
N ASP A 171 -1.91 7.61 5.98
CA ASP A 171 -1.34 8.53 6.96
C ASP A 171 -0.65 9.65 6.18
N VAL A 172 -1.25 10.84 6.22
CA VAL A 172 -0.88 11.93 5.32
C VAL A 172 -0.07 12.97 6.06
N TYR A 173 1.15 13.20 5.59
CA TYR A 173 1.94 14.35 5.95
C TYR A 173 1.56 15.53 5.05
N LEU A 174 1.16 16.64 5.68
CA LEU A 174 0.70 17.86 4.99
C LEU A 174 1.67 19.02 5.27
N PRO A 175 2.48 19.47 4.29
CA PRO A 175 3.52 20.49 4.49
C PRO A 175 2.98 21.82 5.05
N GLN A 176 1.74 22.19 4.70
CA GLN A 176 1.15 23.46 5.12
C GLN A 176 0.90 23.55 6.64
N GLU A 177 0.97 22.44 7.38
CA GLU A 177 0.89 22.42 8.85
C GLU A 177 2.24 22.78 9.50
N VAL A 178 3.31 22.77 8.72
CA VAL A 178 4.69 23.05 9.12
C VAL A 178 5.09 24.41 8.52
N GLY A 179 4.45 25.46 9.02
CA GLY A 179 4.70 26.82 8.56
C GLY A 179 4.10 27.84 9.50
N ASP A 180 4.96 28.64 10.14
CA ASP A 180 4.54 29.76 10.97
C ASP A 180 4.03 30.92 10.10
N THR A 181 2.96 31.57 10.56
CA THR A 181 2.29 32.71 9.91
C THR A 181 3.03 34.04 10.13
N SER A 182 4.25 33.99 10.67
CA SER A 182 5.00 35.18 11.05
C SER A 182 5.84 35.74 9.88
N HIS A 183 5.65 37.03 9.60
CA HIS A 183 6.33 37.78 8.54
C HIS A 183 7.84 38.02 8.79
N THR A 184 8.45 37.29 9.72
CA THR A 184 9.82 37.48 10.21
C THR A 184 10.59 36.18 10.18
N ARG A 185 10.69 35.54 9.01
CA ARG A 185 11.46 34.30 8.90
C ARG A 185 12.96 34.58 8.93
N CYS A 186 13.67 34.04 9.91
CA CYS A 186 15.13 34.07 9.93
C CYS A 186 15.72 32.93 9.08
N ARG A 187 17.00 33.04 8.69
CA ARG A 187 17.67 32.05 7.82
C ARG A 187 17.73 30.64 8.45
N GLU A 188 17.69 30.56 9.77
CA GLU A 188 17.72 29.30 10.53
C GLU A 188 16.39 28.55 10.39
N GLU A 189 15.25 29.23 10.53
CA GLU A 189 13.92 28.65 10.34
C GLU A 189 13.71 28.07 8.93
N HIS A 190 14.27 28.73 7.90
CA HIS A 190 14.23 28.18 6.54
C HIS A 190 14.95 26.84 6.42
N ARG A 191 16.08 26.67 7.13
CA ARG A 191 16.84 25.41 7.11
C ARG A 191 16.11 24.32 7.86
N ASP A 192 15.48 24.65 8.97
CA ASP A 192 14.75 23.69 9.79
C ASP A 192 13.52 23.14 9.06
N ILE A 193 12.75 24.01 8.40
CA ILE A 193 11.57 23.61 7.62
C ILE A 193 11.99 22.74 6.43
N PHE A 194 13.04 23.14 5.71
CA PHE A 194 13.62 22.32 4.64
C PHE A 194 14.09 20.95 5.15
N ALA A 195 14.80 20.90 6.29
CA ALA A 195 15.26 19.67 6.90
C ALA A 195 14.08 18.77 7.32
N GLN A 196 13.02 19.36 7.86
CA GLN A 196 11.82 18.64 8.25
C GLN A 196 11.09 18.04 7.05
N HIS A 197 10.85 18.81 5.98
CA HIS A 197 10.21 18.30 4.77
C HIS A 197 11.04 17.23 4.07
N THR A 198 12.36 17.40 3.99
CA THR A 198 13.25 16.38 3.40
C THR A 198 13.35 15.11 4.24
N ALA A 199 13.26 15.21 5.56
CA ALA A 199 13.13 14.05 6.43
C ALA A 199 11.80 13.32 6.20
N ALA A 200 10.68 14.06 6.11
CA ALA A 200 9.37 13.49 5.82
C ALA A 200 9.35 12.78 4.45
N LEU A 201 9.86 13.39 3.39
CA LEU A 201 9.96 12.80 2.05
C LEU A 201 10.75 11.48 2.03
N ARG A 202 11.78 11.35 2.89
CA ARG A 202 12.55 10.10 3.02
C ARG A 202 11.76 9.00 3.74
N ASP A 203 10.92 9.35 4.71
CA ASP A 203 10.20 8.39 5.55
C ASP A 203 8.87 7.88 4.93
N VAL A 204 8.21 8.69 4.10
CA VAL A 204 6.95 8.28 3.44
C VAL A 204 7.13 7.17 2.41
N ASP A 205 6.04 6.51 2.05
CA ASP A 205 6.01 5.47 1.00
C ASP A 205 5.82 6.05 -0.39
N THR A 206 4.92 7.04 -0.47
CA THR A 206 4.41 7.58 -1.72
C THR A 206 4.26 9.09 -1.59
N VAL A 207 4.58 9.81 -2.66
CA VAL A 207 4.26 11.23 -2.79
C VAL A 207 3.01 11.37 -3.65
N VAL A 208 2.03 12.11 -3.14
CA VAL A 208 0.91 12.62 -3.93
C VAL A 208 1.23 14.07 -4.26
N ALA A 209 1.19 14.44 -5.54
CA ALA A 209 1.53 15.78 -5.99
C ALA A 209 0.38 16.44 -6.74
N VAL A 210 -0.02 17.65 -6.36
CA VAL A 210 -0.98 18.46 -7.13
C VAL A 210 -0.23 19.27 -8.18
N ILE A 211 -0.44 18.95 -9.46
CA ILE A 211 0.28 19.51 -10.62
C ILE A 211 -0.65 20.34 -11.52
N ASP A 212 -1.60 21.04 -10.88
CA ASP A 212 -2.56 21.91 -11.55
C ASP A 212 -1.93 23.21 -12.03
N GLY A 213 -2.50 23.76 -13.11
CA GLY A 213 -2.05 25.00 -13.72
C GLY A 213 -1.33 24.81 -15.06
N ALA A 214 -0.93 25.95 -15.64
CA ALA A 214 -0.14 26.01 -16.87
C ALA A 214 1.29 25.49 -16.66
N ASP A 215 1.83 25.71 -15.47
CA ASP A 215 3.04 25.07 -14.95
C ASP A 215 2.78 24.64 -13.51
N ALA A 216 3.47 23.59 -13.06
CA ALA A 216 3.36 23.13 -11.69
C ALA A 216 4.17 24.04 -10.75
N ASP A 217 3.75 24.12 -9.49
CA ASP A 217 4.55 24.81 -8.48
C ASP A 217 5.98 24.26 -8.43
N SER A 218 6.95 25.17 -8.37
CA SER A 218 8.37 24.84 -8.34
C SER A 218 8.77 24.03 -7.08
N GLY A 219 8.11 24.28 -5.94
CA GLY A 219 8.32 23.52 -4.71
C GLY A 219 7.86 22.08 -4.87
N THR A 220 6.60 21.91 -5.29
CA THR A 220 5.99 20.60 -5.61
C THR A 220 6.82 19.83 -6.64
N SER A 221 7.29 20.50 -7.70
CA SER A 221 8.13 19.91 -8.74
C SER A 221 9.48 19.42 -8.17
N TRP A 222 10.09 20.19 -7.28
CA TRP A 222 11.33 19.80 -6.60
C TRP A 222 11.11 18.57 -5.69
N GLU A 223 10.01 18.54 -4.95
CA GLU A 223 9.64 17.43 -4.07
C GLU A 223 9.38 16.15 -4.87
N MET A 224 8.69 16.25 -6.03
CA MET A 224 8.51 15.14 -6.96
C MET A 224 9.84 14.61 -7.49
N GLY A 225 10.72 15.49 -7.97
CA GLY A 225 12.03 15.10 -8.47
C GLY A 225 12.90 14.44 -7.40
N TYR A 226 12.88 14.96 -6.17
CA TYR A 226 13.59 14.39 -5.03
C TYR A 226 13.04 13.00 -4.66
N ALA A 227 11.71 12.83 -4.63
CA ALA A 227 11.07 11.55 -4.38
C ALA A 227 11.38 10.51 -5.47
N HIS A 228 11.35 10.91 -6.74
CA HIS A 228 11.70 10.06 -7.87
C HIS A 228 13.15 9.58 -7.78
N ALA A 229 14.09 10.48 -7.45
CA ALA A 229 15.50 10.13 -7.25
C ALA A 229 15.73 9.13 -6.10
N LEU A 230 14.84 9.10 -5.11
CA LEU A 230 14.85 8.13 -4.00
C LEU A 230 14.15 6.81 -4.34
N GLY A 231 13.62 6.65 -5.56
CA GLY A 231 12.84 5.48 -5.97
C GLY A 231 11.47 5.39 -5.29
N LYS A 232 10.94 6.52 -4.77
CA LYS A 232 9.61 6.56 -4.17
C LYS A 232 8.55 6.55 -5.29
N LYS A 233 7.40 5.95 -4.98
CA LYS A 233 6.23 6.04 -5.86
C LYS A 233 5.74 7.48 -5.85
N VAL A 234 5.39 8.02 -7.02
CA VAL A 234 4.76 9.33 -7.16
C VAL A 234 3.42 9.17 -7.89
N VAL A 235 2.36 9.75 -7.33
CA VAL A 235 1.04 9.85 -7.96
C VAL A 235 0.71 11.33 -8.11
N ALA A 236 0.53 11.79 -9.34
CA ALA A 236 0.27 13.20 -9.62
C ALA A 236 -1.22 13.41 -9.93
N LEU A 237 -1.86 14.35 -9.23
CA LEU A 237 -3.22 14.80 -9.49
C LEU A 237 -3.20 16.03 -10.40
N ARG A 238 -3.88 15.92 -11.54
CA ARG A 238 -4.12 17.03 -12.46
C ARG A 238 -5.61 17.18 -12.76
N THR A 239 -6.27 18.10 -12.08
CA THR A 239 -7.67 18.46 -12.34
C THR A 239 -7.82 19.51 -13.46
N ASP A 240 -6.76 20.25 -13.78
CA ASP A 240 -6.75 21.17 -14.91
C ASP A 240 -6.92 20.40 -16.24
N PHE A 241 -8.10 20.55 -16.84
CA PHE A 241 -8.46 19.88 -18.09
C PHE A 241 -7.75 20.44 -19.32
N ARG A 242 -7.07 21.59 -19.18
CA ARG A 242 -6.34 22.22 -20.28
C ARG A 242 -5.03 21.46 -20.53
N VAL A 243 -4.68 21.37 -21.81
CA VAL A 243 -3.51 20.65 -22.30
C VAL A 243 -2.51 21.67 -22.83
N VAL A 244 -1.23 21.53 -22.45
CA VAL A 244 -0.15 22.45 -22.83
C VAL A 244 0.34 22.15 -24.26
N GLY A 245 0.29 20.89 -24.70
CA GLY A 245 0.64 20.46 -26.07
C GLY A 245 -0.36 19.48 -26.69
N HIS A 246 -0.02 18.86 -27.83
CA HIS A 246 -0.89 17.83 -28.44
C HIS A 246 -0.92 16.52 -27.63
N HIS A 247 0.14 16.24 -26.86
CA HIS A 247 0.32 15.03 -26.07
C HIS A 247 0.72 15.28 -24.61
N GLU A 248 1.02 16.54 -24.24
CA GLU A 248 1.54 16.90 -22.91
C GLU A 248 0.49 17.69 -22.14
N ARG A 249 0.02 17.16 -21.01
CA ARG A 249 -0.91 17.89 -20.14
C ARG A 249 -0.12 18.87 -19.29
N VAL A 250 1.03 18.46 -18.76
CA VAL A 250 2.02 19.29 -18.06
C VAL A 250 3.43 18.97 -18.58
N ASN A 251 4.45 19.60 -17.99
CA ASN A 251 5.86 19.30 -18.23
C ASN A 251 6.15 17.77 -18.21
N LEU A 252 6.79 17.27 -19.27
CA LEU A 252 7.08 15.84 -19.46
C LEU A 252 7.81 15.20 -18.27
N MET A 253 8.67 15.95 -17.58
CA MET A 253 9.45 15.42 -16.45
C MET A 253 8.54 15.01 -15.30
N LEU A 254 7.38 15.66 -15.15
CA LEU A 254 6.40 15.33 -14.11
C LEU A 254 5.53 14.15 -14.52
N GLU A 255 5.13 14.06 -15.80
CA GLU A 255 4.30 12.97 -16.31
C GLU A 255 5.07 11.64 -16.35
N GLU A 256 6.32 11.65 -16.80
CA GLU A 256 7.16 10.44 -16.86
C GLU A 256 7.64 9.99 -15.46
N SER A 257 7.68 10.91 -14.49
CA SER A 257 8.10 10.58 -13.12
C SER A 257 6.98 10.07 -12.22
N ALA A 258 5.72 10.13 -12.67
CA ALA A 258 4.55 9.86 -11.81
C ALA A 258 3.42 9.13 -12.54
N ARG A 259 2.61 8.41 -11.76
CA ARG A 259 1.29 7.98 -12.26
C ARG A 259 0.32 9.16 -12.18
N VAL A 260 -0.11 9.67 -13.33
CA VAL A 260 -1.07 10.79 -13.38
C VAL A 260 -2.52 10.31 -13.23
N VAL A 261 -3.29 10.98 -12.37
CA VAL A 261 -4.75 10.86 -12.24
C VAL A 261 -5.40 12.22 -12.46
N THR A 262 -6.62 12.23 -13.00
CA THR A 262 -7.30 13.48 -13.38
C THR A 262 -8.46 13.87 -12.47
N ARG A 263 -8.78 13.03 -11.49
CA ARG A 263 -9.83 13.26 -10.50
C ARG A 263 -9.31 12.86 -9.13
N LYS A 264 -9.63 13.62 -8.10
CA LYS A 264 -9.19 13.32 -6.74
C LYS A 264 -9.72 11.98 -6.25
N GLU A 265 -10.91 11.59 -6.69
CA GLU A 265 -11.57 10.32 -6.36
C GLU A 265 -10.79 9.09 -6.86
N ASP A 266 -9.89 9.27 -7.83
CA ASP A 266 -9.03 8.20 -8.34
C ASP A 266 -7.75 8.01 -7.49
N LEU A 267 -7.41 8.96 -6.60
CA LEU A 267 -6.22 8.90 -5.75
C LEU A 267 -6.20 7.66 -4.85
N PRO A 268 -7.27 7.32 -4.09
CA PRO A 268 -7.24 6.14 -3.23
C PRO A 268 -6.92 4.86 -4.00
N ARG A 269 -7.53 4.67 -5.18
CA ARG A 269 -7.25 3.51 -6.04
C ARG A 269 -5.83 3.55 -6.59
N ALA A 270 -5.32 4.72 -6.99
CA ALA A 270 -3.96 4.86 -7.49
C ALA A 270 -2.90 4.55 -6.44
N LEU A 271 -3.21 4.81 -5.17
CA LEU A 271 -2.36 4.56 -4.01
C LEU A 271 -2.45 3.13 -3.48
N GLY A 272 -3.47 2.36 -3.84
CA GLY A 272 -3.68 0.99 -3.35
C GLY A 272 -4.52 0.96 -2.07
N SER A 273 -5.60 1.73 -2.01
CA SER A 273 -6.51 1.73 -0.86
C SER A 273 -7.06 0.31 -0.62
N PRO A 274 -7.09 -0.15 0.65
CA PRO A 274 -7.69 -1.42 1.01
C PRO A 274 -9.23 -1.36 1.08
N LEU A 275 -9.81 -0.16 0.96
CA LEU A 275 -11.25 0.01 0.93
C LEU A 275 -11.77 -0.12 -0.50
N PRO A 276 -12.98 -0.66 -0.70
CA PRO A 276 -13.62 -0.65 -2.02
C PRO A 276 -13.74 0.78 -2.54
N ALA A 277 -13.66 0.94 -3.87
CA ALA A 277 -13.90 2.23 -4.49
C ALA A 277 -15.34 2.66 -4.15
N SER A 278 -15.48 3.84 -3.53
CA SER A 278 -16.79 4.48 -3.36
C SER A 278 -17.39 4.68 -4.75
N GLY A 279 -18.56 4.07 -4.98
CA GLY A 279 -19.30 4.19 -6.24
C GLY A 279 -19.86 5.58 -6.47
#